data_AF-A0A0F9MM61-F1
#
_entry.id   AF-A0A0F9MM61-F1
#
_cell.length_a   1.000
_cell.length_b   1.000
_cell.length_c   1.000
_cell.angle_alpha   90.00
_cell.angle_beta   90.00
_cell.angle_gamma   90.00
#
_symmetry.space_group_name_H-M   'P 1'
#
loop_
_entity.id
_entity.type
_entity.pdbx_description
1 polymer ?
#
loop_
_entity_poly.entity_id
_entity_poly.type
_entity_poly.pdbx_seq_one_letter_code
_entity_poly.pdbx_strand_id
1 'polypeptide(L)' 'MREIKFRAWDGRSQKWYHRAMEWVFNKPHGSIGQHPIIPEGLHIMQYTGLKDKNGVGVYEGDIIAFSISDTQHYSGIVTW' A
#
# COMPACT_ATOMS: atom_id res chain seq x y z
N MET A 1 -15.70 11.77 3.55
CA MET A 1 -14.23 11.80 3.75
C MET A 1 -13.74 10.37 3.67
N ARG A 2 -12.69 10.06 2.89
CA ARG A 2 -12.15 8.68 2.79
C ARG A 2 -10.99 8.48 3.78
N GLU A 3 -10.81 7.26 4.26
CA GLU A 3 -9.68 6.90 5.12
C GLU A 3 -8.36 7.03 4.35
N ILE A 4 -7.39 7.73 4.93
CA ILE A 4 -6.04 7.88 4.37
C ILE A 4 -5.07 7.07 5.22
N LYS A 5 -4.56 5.97 4.66
CA LYS A 5 -3.52 5.13 5.27
C LYS A 5 -2.62 4.51 4.20
N PHE A 6 -1.43 4.11 4.64
CA PHE A 6 -0.39 3.57 3.77
C PHE A 6 0.23 2.33 4.39
N ARG A 7 0.56 1.36 3.55
CA ARG A 7 1.45 0.25 3.87
C ARG A 7 2.74 0.38 3.08
N ALA A 8 3.78 -0.32 3.49
CA ALA A 8 5.01 -0.38 2.74
C ALA A 8 5.59 -1.79 2.73
N TRP A 9 6.24 -2.13 1.63
CA TRP A 9 7.10 -3.28 1.50
C TRP A 9 8.55 -2.80 1.45
N ASP A 10 9.38 -3.27 2.38
CA ASP A 10 10.82 -3.07 2.32
C ASP A 10 11.45 -4.25 1.57
N GLY A 11 11.83 -4.03 0.31
CA GLY A 11 12.47 -5.03 -0.53
C GLY A 11 13.86 -5.45 -0.07
N ARG A 12 14.53 -4.64 0.77
CA ARG A 12 15.86 -4.98 1.32
C ARG A 12 15.72 -5.93 2.49
N SER A 13 14.79 -5.66 3.41
CA SER A 13 14.57 -6.52 4.59
C SER A 13 13.50 -7.59 4.41
N GLN A 14 12.79 -7.56 3.29
CA GLN A 14 11.64 -8.43 2.96
C GLN A 14 10.53 -8.37 4.02
N LYS A 15 10.18 -7.16 4.46
CA LYS A 15 9.19 -6.94 5.53
C LYS A 15 8.05 -6.02 5.10
N TRP A 16 6.86 -6.34 5.60
CA TRP A 16 5.68 -5.50 5.49
C TRP A 16 5.56 -4.55 6.67
N TYR A 17 5.22 -3.30 6.37
CA TYR A 17 4.91 -2.26 7.34
C TYR A 17 3.48 -1.76 7.09
N HIS A 18 2.52 -2.16 7.91
CA HIS A 18 1.10 -1.79 7.75
C HIS A 18 0.76 -0.36 8.21
N ARG A 19 1.72 0.32 8.84
CA ARG A 19 1.65 1.74 9.19
C ARG A 19 2.89 2.46 8.67
N ALA A 20 3.03 2.49 7.35
CA ALA A 20 4.23 2.99 6.69
C ALA A 20 4.60 4.40 7.12
N MET A 21 3.60 5.27 7.32
CA MET A 21 3.83 6.65 7.75
C MET A 21 4.43 6.73 9.16
N GLU A 22 4.02 5.86 10.10
CA GLU A 22 4.62 5.84 11.44
C GLU A 22 6.11 5.47 11.37
N TRP A 23 6.48 4.55 10.48
CA TRP A 23 7.88 4.18 10.25
C TRP A 23 8.70 5.30 9.59
N VAL A 24 8.12 5.98 8.58
CA VAL A 24 8.75 7.10 7.88
C VAL A 24 8.96 8.29 8.82
N PHE A 25 8.00 8.57 9.71
CA PHE A 25 8.06 9.71 10.62
C PHE A 25 8.80 9.46 11.95
N ASN A 26 8.91 8.22 12.43
CA ASN A 26 9.65 7.91 13.68
C ASN A 26 11.17 7.79 13.53
N LYS A 27 11.74 7.97 12.32
CA LYS A 27 13.19 8.10 12.19
C LYS A 27 13.61 9.48 12.72
N PRO A 28 14.67 9.58 13.55
CA PRO A 28 15.09 10.82 14.21
C PRO A 28 15.56 11.96 13.28
N HIS A 29 15.42 11.80 11.96
CA HIS A 29 15.75 12.81 10.95
C HIS A 29 14.51 13.46 10.29
N GLY A 30 13.30 13.05 10.65
CA GLY A 30 12.07 13.66 10.15
C GLY A 30 11.70 14.94 10.90
N SER A 31 12.49 16.01 10.75
CA SER A 31 12.01 17.34 11.16
C SER A 31 10.81 17.73 10.29
N ILE A 32 9.74 18.26 10.90
CA ILE A 32 8.58 18.80 10.18
C ILE A 32 9.10 19.82 9.15
N GLY A 33 8.84 19.58 7.86
CA GLY A 33 9.30 20.42 6.75
C GLY A 33 10.45 19.84 5.92
N GLN A 34 11.08 18.73 6.35
CA GLN A 34 11.96 17.96 5.46
C GLN A 34 11.14 16.94 4.66
N HIS A 35 11.39 16.87 3.35
CA HIS A 35 10.78 15.85 2.51
C HIS A 35 11.23 14.48 3.04
N PRO A 36 10.31 13.54 3.33
CA PRO A 36 10.70 12.21 3.78
C PRO A 36 11.63 11.59 2.74
N ILE A 37 12.82 11.19 3.18
CA ILE A 37 13.73 10.39 2.37
C ILE A 37 13.16 8.97 2.38
N ILE A 38 12.47 8.60 1.31
CA ILE A 38 12.01 7.23 1.10
C ILE A 38 13.24 6.41 0.74
N PRO A 39 13.67 5.45 1.56
CA PRO A 39 14.83 4.63 1.23
C PRO A 39 14.58 3.87 -0.06
N GLU A 40 15.61 3.77 -0.89
CA GLU A 40 15.57 2.95 -2.10
C GLU A 40 15.23 1.49 -1.73
N GLY A 41 14.28 0.91 -2.46
CA GLY A 41 13.73 -0.43 -2.17
C GLY A 41 12.56 -0.42 -1.16
N LEU A 42 12.17 0.72 -0.61
CA LEU A 42 10.92 0.85 0.13
C LEU A 42 9.78 1.22 -0.83
N HIS A 43 8.84 0.30 -1.01
CA HIS A 43 7.67 0.49 -1.85
C HIS A 43 6.49 0.90 -0.98
N ILE A 44 6.03 2.15 -1.09
CA ILE A 44 4.85 2.67 -0.38
C ILE A 44 3.61 2.44 -1.24
N MET A 45 2.53 1.99 -0.61
CA MET A 45 1.26 1.69 -1.26
C MET A 45 0.11 2.32 -0.46
N GLN A 46 -0.69 3.16 -1.12
CA GLN A 46 -1.84 3.82 -0.53
C GLN A 46 -3.08 2.93 -0.54
N TYR A 47 -3.87 3.03 0.52
CA TYR A 47 -5.19 2.44 0.58
C TYR A 47 -6.16 3.11 -0.40
N THR A 48 -6.86 2.30 -1.20
CA THR A 48 -7.85 2.80 -2.18
C THR A 48 -9.10 3.37 -1.52
N GLY A 49 -9.43 2.93 -0.31
CA GLY A 49 -10.74 3.17 0.31
C GLY A 49 -11.70 2.00 0.18
N LEU A 50 -11.36 0.98 -0.61
CA LEU A 50 -12.19 -0.18 -0.90
C LEU A 50 -11.72 -1.44 -0.15
N LYS A 51 -12.65 -2.36 0.08
CA LYS A 51 -12.38 -3.69 0.64
C LYS A 51 -12.71 -4.77 -0.39
N ASP A 52 -11.95 -5.86 -0.38
CA ASP A 52 -12.24 -7.05 -1.17
C ASP A 52 -13.45 -7.83 -0.58
N LYS A 53 -13.80 -8.96 -1.21
CA LYS A 53 -14.89 -9.83 -0.76
C LYS A 53 -14.70 -10.41 0.65
N ASN A 54 -13.47 -10.43 1.16
CA ASN A 54 -13.12 -10.94 2.49
C ASN A 54 -13.04 -9.80 3.53
N GLY A 55 -13.36 -8.56 3.15
CA GLY A 55 -13.27 -7.40 4.02
C GLY A 55 -11.85 -6.86 4.20
N VAL A 56 -10.87 -7.35 3.42
CA VAL A 56 -9.47 -6.89 3.45
C VAL A 56 -9.36 -5.62 2.62
N GLY A 57 -8.69 -4.60 3.16
CA GLY A 57 -8.49 -3.35 2.44
C GLY A 57 -7.61 -3.55 1.21
N VAL A 58 -8.00 -2.95 0.08
CA VAL A 58 -7.26 -2.99 -1.19
C VAL A 58 -6.34 -1.78 -1.29
N TYR A 59 -5.07 -2.02 -1.59
CA TYR A 59 -4.02 -1.02 -1.73
C TYR A 59 -3.47 -1.00 -3.15
N GLU A 60 -2.79 0.08 -3.52
CA GLU A 60 -1.96 0.10 -4.72
C GLU A 60 -1.00 -1.11 -4.75
N GLY A 61 -0.76 -1.65 -5.94
CA GLY A 61 0.10 -2.80 -6.14
C GLY A 61 -0.49 -4.15 -5.73
N ASP A 62 -1.68 -4.19 -5.09
CA ASP A 62 -2.38 -5.45 -4.87
C ASP A 62 -2.76 -6.10 -6.20
N ILE A 63 -2.65 -7.43 -6.27
CA ILE A 63 -3.18 -8.22 -7.38
C ILE A 63 -4.57 -8.68 -6.97
N ILE A 64 -5.59 -8.27 -7.72
CA ILE A 64 -6.99 -8.61 -7.46
C ILE A 64 -7.51 -9.51 -8.58
N ALA A 65 -8.13 -10.62 -8.18
CA ALA A 65 -8.89 -11.47 -9.08
C ALA A 65 -10.34 -11.01 -9.13
N PHE A 66 -10.92 -10.91 -10.33
CA PHE A 66 -12.32 -10.56 -10.54
C PHE A 66 -12.92 -11.35 -11.69
N SER A 67 -14.25 -11.53 -11.63
CA SER A 67 -15.02 -12.23 -12.65
C SER A 67 -16.00 -11.27 -13.30
N ILE A 68 -16.07 -11.28 -14.62
CA ILE A 68 -17.09 -10.51 -15.38
C ILE A 68 -18.34 -11.39 -15.60
N SER A 69 -18.14 -12.71 -15.68
CA SER A 69 -19.18 -13.74 -15.78
C SER A 69 -18.67 -15.04 -15.16
N ASP A 70 -19.50 -16.08 -15.16
CA ASP A 70 -19.14 -17.41 -14.63
C ASP A 70 -18.00 -18.10 -15.39
N THR A 71 -17.68 -17.65 -16.60
CA THR A 71 -16.63 -18.25 -17.46
C THR A 71 -15.44 -17.33 -17.69
N GLN A 72 -15.50 -16.08 -17.26
CA GLN A 72 -14.47 -15.07 -17.50
C GLN A 72 -13.86 -14.58 -16.20
N HIS A 73 -12.64 -15.03 -15.92
CA HIS A 73 -11.85 -14.68 -14.75
C HIS A 73 -10.58 -13.94 -15.16
N TYR A 74 -10.29 -12.84 -14.47
CA TYR A 74 -9.14 -12.00 -14.71
C TYR A 74 -8.42 -11.70 -13.41
N SER A 75 -7.14 -11.35 -13.52
CA SER A 75 -6.35 -10.77 -12.45
C SER A 75 -5.71 -9.48 -12.95
N GLY A 76 -5.68 -8.45 -12.10
CA GLY A 76 -5.07 -7.17 -12.42
C GLY A 76 -4.33 -6.59 -11.22
N ILE A 77 -3.36 -5.71 -11.50
CA ILE A 77 -2.66 -4.93 -10.48
C ILE A 77 -3.43 -3.63 -10.25
N VAL A 78 -3.66 -3.28 -9.00
CA VAL A 78 -4.28 -2.02 -8.61
C VAL A 78 -3.29 -0.87 -8.85
N THR A 79 -3.71 0.08 -9.68
CA THR A 79 -2.95 1.29 -10.08
C THR A 79 -3.87 2.52 -9.97
N TRP A 80 -3.31 3.74 -10.07
CA TRP A 80 -4.09 5.00 -10.20
C TRP A 80 -4.37 5.36 -11.65
#